data_AF-A0A1Z4EIY3-F1
#
_entry.id   AF-A0A1Z4EIY3-F1
#
_cell.length_a   1.000
_cell.length_b   1.000
_cell.length_c   1.000
_cell.angle_alpha   90.00
_cell.angle_beta   90.00
_cell.angle_gamma   90.00
#
_symmetry.space_group_name_H-M   'P 1'
#
loop_
_entity.id
_entity.type
_entity.pdbx_description
1 polymer ?
#
loop_
_entity_poly.entity_id
_entity_poly.type
_entity_poly.pdbx_seq_one_letter_code
_entity_poly.pdbx_strand_id
1 'polypeptide(L)'
;MKFVLSILFAICVAGSVTGVGGTVGFSRGDTAATAYPFSCSWDSLTADFADRDALPQTQDPPGRWYSKNAEGDYPNAGWGPRANALPAPDIPLNAGCDPSVWKQERILAVAMRYIYLPGNPLGLQYRHHHIPDWDPPTSTYAGVSEDNPDPDAPRGPAAWGAGRGLDCSNFTAWVYNYGLGIKFSGDVHQQFDGTAGPMGLRVGRDGPFRSGDLIYLHPNGNTGHASHVVIYIDDQRIIDSRLDAQNVPGVQIRNRLGWYREAVLGAWRPIG
;
A
#
# COMPACT_ATOMS: atom_id res chain seq x y z
N MET A 1 3.07 -73.78 4.31
CA MET A 1 3.14 -72.61 3.40
C MET A 1 4.47 -71.89 3.63
N LYS A 2 5.27 -71.78 2.56
CA LYS A 2 6.36 -70.84 2.22
C LYS A 2 7.19 -70.14 3.35
N PHE A 3 8.46 -70.56 3.42
CA PHE A 3 9.75 -69.83 3.45
C PHE A 3 9.85 -68.29 3.55
N VAL A 4 11.06 -67.88 4.00
CA VAL A 4 11.83 -66.63 3.77
C VAL A 4 11.80 -65.65 4.98
N LEU A 5 12.86 -65.38 5.77
CA LEU A 5 14.29 -65.03 5.59
C LEU A 5 14.54 -63.49 5.59
N SER A 6 15.24 -63.04 6.65
CA SER A 6 16.19 -61.90 6.73
C SER A 6 15.65 -60.47 6.46
N ILE A 7 16.27 -59.32 6.82
CA ILE A 7 17.67 -58.87 6.91
C ILE A 7 17.76 -57.65 7.87
N LEU A 8 18.86 -57.56 8.62
CA LEU A 8 19.41 -56.38 9.32
C LEU A 8 20.09 -55.41 8.34
N PHE A 9 19.96 -54.07 8.50
CA PHE A 9 20.97 -53.02 8.17
C PHE A 9 20.43 -51.68 8.72
N ALA A 10 20.98 -51.05 9.78
CA ALA A 10 22.25 -50.33 9.94
C ALA A 10 22.35 -48.97 9.20
N ILE A 11 22.23 -47.90 10.01
CA ILE A 11 23.01 -46.65 10.08
C ILE A 11 23.34 -45.89 8.79
N CYS A 12 22.98 -44.59 8.75
CA CYS A 12 23.87 -43.56 8.21
C CYS A 12 23.68 -42.21 8.94
N VAL A 13 24.80 -41.68 9.42
CA VAL A 13 25.01 -40.35 10.01
C VAL A 13 25.45 -39.40 8.89
N ALA A 14 24.87 -38.20 8.86
CA ALA A 14 25.47 -36.95 8.35
C ALA A 14 24.46 -35.84 8.66
N GLY A 15 24.78 -34.64 9.13
CA GLY A 15 26.01 -33.90 9.28
C GLY A 15 25.55 -32.46 9.47
N SER A 16 26.02 -31.80 10.53
CA SER A 16 25.60 -30.46 10.93
C SER A 16 25.98 -29.44 9.86
N VAL A 17 25.00 -28.65 9.39
CA VAL A 17 25.26 -27.34 8.79
C VAL A 17 24.66 -26.30 9.71
N THR A 18 25.49 -25.75 10.59
CA THR A 18 25.20 -24.52 11.32
C THR A 18 25.31 -23.35 10.35
N GLY A 19 24.24 -23.13 9.58
CA GLY A 19 24.04 -21.90 8.84
C GLY A 19 23.59 -20.80 9.81
N VAL A 20 24.33 -19.71 9.84
CA VAL A 20 24.02 -18.48 10.58
C VAL A 20 22.60 -18.03 10.25
N GLY A 21 21.69 -18.21 11.20
CA GLY A 21 20.29 -17.82 11.09
C GLY A 21 20.17 -16.30 11.15
N GLY A 22 20.28 -15.63 10.01
CA GLY A 22 19.60 -14.37 9.80
C GLY A 22 18.10 -14.69 9.76
N THR A 23 17.36 -14.27 10.78
CA THR A 23 15.90 -14.35 10.76
C THR A 23 15.40 -13.49 9.61
N VAL A 24 14.95 -14.12 8.52
CA VAL A 24 14.13 -13.44 7.51
C VAL A 24 12.91 -12.90 8.25
N GLY A 25 12.83 -11.58 8.38
CA GLY A 25 11.75 -10.93 9.09
C GLY A 25 10.47 -11.05 8.29
N PHE A 26 9.61 -11.97 8.71
CA PHE A 26 8.25 -12.09 8.19
C PHE A 26 7.39 -10.97 8.80
N SER A 27 6.69 -10.22 7.96
CA SER A 27 5.74 -9.21 8.40
C SER A 27 4.48 -9.90 8.92
N ARG A 28 3.78 -9.30 9.88
CA ARG A 28 2.60 -9.89 10.54
C ARG A 28 1.35 -10.06 9.64
N GLY A 29 1.49 -9.86 8.33
CA GLY A 29 0.48 -10.11 7.28
C GLY A 29 0.79 -11.28 6.35
N ASP A 30 1.84 -12.06 6.61
CA ASP A 30 2.32 -13.10 5.69
C ASP A 30 1.39 -14.32 5.65
N THR A 31 0.42 -14.31 4.74
CA THR A 31 0.06 -15.55 4.04
C THR A 31 1.18 -15.85 3.03
N ALA A 32 1.50 -17.12 2.77
CA ALA A 32 2.64 -17.49 1.91
C ALA A 32 2.61 -16.88 0.49
N ALA A 33 1.47 -16.33 0.04
CA ALA A 33 1.31 -15.60 -1.22
C ALA A 33 1.75 -14.12 -1.18
N THR A 34 2.06 -13.57 0.01
CA THR A 34 2.37 -12.14 0.25
C THR A 34 3.82 -11.85 0.62
N ALA A 35 4.66 -12.88 0.78
CA ALA A 35 6.05 -12.70 1.22
C ALA A 35 6.88 -11.93 0.18
N TYR A 36 7.40 -10.76 0.58
CA TYR A 36 8.44 -10.04 -0.14
C TYR A 36 9.79 -10.31 0.54
N PRO A 37 10.83 -10.73 -0.20
CA PRO A 37 12.13 -11.03 0.39
C PRO A 37 12.91 -9.73 0.67
N PHE A 38 12.62 -9.10 1.80
CA PHE A 38 13.35 -7.92 2.26
C PHE A 38 14.85 -8.24 2.39
N SER A 39 15.68 -7.40 1.77
CA SER A 39 17.14 -7.46 1.87
C SER A 39 17.66 -6.67 3.07
N CYS A 40 16.93 -5.62 3.48
CA CYS A 40 17.20 -4.88 4.70
C CYS A 40 16.73 -5.67 5.93
N SER A 41 17.33 -5.36 7.08
CA SER A 41 16.83 -5.85 8.37
C SER A 41 15.41 -5.35 8.61
N TRP A 42 14.49 -6.26 8.92
CA TRP A 42 13.10 -5.92 9.22
C TRP A 42 12.96 -4.93 10.37
N ASP A 43 13.77 -5.08 11.41
CA ASP A 43 13.79 -4.14 12.54
C ASP A 43 14.17 -2.74 12.05
N SER A 44 15.11 -2.61 11.11
CA SER A 44 15.50 -1.31 10.57
C SER A 44 14.39 -0.64 9.76
N LEU A 45 13.50 -1.42 9.14
CA LEU A 45 12.38 -0.90 8.35
C LEU A 45 11.22 -0.43 9.23
N THR A 46 11.11 -0.96 10.45
CA THR A 46 9.89 -0.87 11.27
C THR A 46 10.08 -0.34 12.69
N ALA A 47 11.33 -0.13 13.15
CA ALA A 47 11.65 0.24 14.54
C ALA A 47 10.91 1.48 15.05
N ASP A 48 10.65 2.47 14.18
CA ASP A 48 10.00 3.73 14.55
C ASP A 48 8.47 3.72 14.33
N PHE A 49 7.88 2.60 13.91
CA PHE A 49 6.44 2.57 13.59
C PHE A 49 5.56 2.90 14.81
N ALA A 50 5.93 2.44 16.01
CA ALA A 50 5.17 2.77 17.22
C ALA A 50 5.19 4.28 17.51
N ASP A 51 6.35 4.93 17.36
CA ASP A 51 6.48 6.37 17.56
C ASP A 51 5.72 7.15 16.49
N ARG A 52 5.74 6.68 15.25
CA ARG A 52 4.99 7.29 14.14
C ARG A 52 3.50 7.12 14.27
N ASP A 53 3.02 5.98 14.78
CA ASP A 53 1.60 5.75 15.06
C ASP A 53 1.07 6.69 16.15
N ALA A 54 1.94 7.21 17.03
CA ALA A 54 1.59 8.20 18.03
C ALA A 54 1.55 9.65 17.49
N LEU A 55 2.01 9.90 16.26
CA LEU A 55 1.94 11.22 15.64
C LEU A 55 0.51 11.52 15.15
N PRO A 56 0.02 12.77 15.30
CA PRO A 56 -1.29 13.13 14.80
C PRO A 56 -1.35 13.01 13.27
N GLN A 57 -2.33 12.27 12.75
CA GLN A 57 -2.52 12.11 11.30
C GLN A 57 -3.06 13.39 10.64
N THR A 58 -3.69 14.28 11.40
CA THR A 58 -4.27 15.55 10.94
C THR A 58 -4.19 16.62 12.03
N GLN A 59 -4.29 17.90 11.67
CA GLN A 59 -4.49 19.00 12.62
C GLN A 59 -5.96 19.16 13.04
N ASP A 60 -6.88 18.54 12.30
CA ASP A 60 -8.31 18.67 12.61
C ASP A 60 -8.62 17.95 13.95
N PRO A 61 -9.26 18.62 14.91
CA PRO A 61 -9.54 18.00 16.20
C PRO A 61 -10.59 16.88 16.05
N PRO A 62 -10.43 15.72 16.72
CA PRO A 62 -11.34 14.57 16.59
C PRO A 62 -12.83 14.91 16.78
N GLY A 63 -13.15 15.85 17.68
CA GLY A 63 -14.53 16.27 17.94
C GLY A 63 -15.23 16.96 16.75
N ARG A 64 -14.48 17.36 15.71
CA ARG A 64 -15.02 17.97 14.49
C ARG A 64 -15.07 17.02 13.30
N TRP A 65 -14.48 15.84 13.42
CA TRP A 65 -14.35 14.91 12.31
C TRP A 65 -15.71 14.61 11.70
N TYR A 66 -16.66 14.11 12.48
CA TYR A 66 -17.97 13.69 11.96
C TYR A 66 -19.05 14.78 12.00
N SER A 67 -18.66 16.05 12.09
CA SER A 67 -19.61 17.16 12.07
C SER A 67 -20.17 17.35 10.66
N LYS A 68 -21.50 17.47 10.56
CA LYS A 68 -22.21 17.73 9.30
C LYS A 68 -22.69 19.19 9.24
N ASN A 69 -22.89 19.71 8.03
CA ASN A 69 -23.55 21.00 7.82
C ASN A 69 -25.07 20.92 8.13
N ALA A 70 -25.78 22.03 7.97
CA ALA A 70 -27.22 22.10 8.21
C ALA A 70 -28.03 21.19 7.25
N GLU A 71 -27.48 20.94 6.07
CA GLU A 71 -28.03 20.08 5.02
C GLU A 71 -27.78 18.59 5.26
N GLY A 72 -26.95 18.24 6.27
CA GLY A 72 -26.62 16.86 6.62
C GLY A 72 -25.42 16.26 5.87
N ASP A 73 -24.70 17.09 5.12
CA ASP A 73 -23.50 16.72 4.37
C ASP A 73 -22.24 16.82 5.23
N TYR A 74 -21.30 15.93 4.96
CA TYR A 74 -19.96 16.05 5.52
C TYR A 74 -19.15 17.13 4.79
N PRO A 75 -18.33 17.91 5.51
CA PRO A 75 -17.30 18.74 4.88
C PRO A 75 -16.41 17.91 3.95
N ASN A 76 -15.89 18.55 2.89
CA ASN A 76 -15.09 17.90 1.85
C ASN A 76 -15.76 16.62 1.33
N ALA A 77 -17.08 16.66 1.09
CA ALA A 77 -17.86 15.55 0.55
C ALA A 77 -17.76 14.22 1.32
N GLY A 78 -17.27 14.21 2.57
CA GLY A 78 -17.10 12.98 3.35
C GLY A 78 -15.74 12.31 3.24
N TRP A 79 -14.75 12.96 2.62
CA TRP A 79 -13.37 12.46 2.54
C TRP A 79 -12.60 12.45 3.86
N GLY A 80 -13.16 13.07 4.89
CA GLY A 80 -12.51 13.24 6.18
C GLY A 80 -11.41 14.32 6.17
N PRO A 81 -10.61 14.38 7.23
CA PRO A 81 -9.65 15.44 7.46
C PRO A 81 -8.36 15.23 6.65
N ARG A 82 -7.68 16.33 6.31
CA ARG A 82 -6.44 16.27 5.52
C ARG A 82 -5.28 15.70 6.33
N ALA A 83 -4.45 14.89 5.68
CA ALA A 83 -3.24 14.34 6.28
C ALA A 83 -2.19 15.43 6.59
N ASN A 84 -1.59 15.37 7.79
CA ASN A 84 -0.41 16.11 8.18
C ASN A 84 0.81 15.68 7.35
N ALA A 85 1.79 16.57 7.21
CA ALA A 85 3.14 16.16 6.83
C ALA A 85 3.84 15.52 8.04
N LEU A 86 4.32 14.29 7.89
CA LEU A 86 5.05 13.58 8.94
C LEU A 86 6.56 13.82 8.78
N PRO A 87 7.35 13.82 9.87
CA PRO A 87 8.79 14.00 9.77
C PRO A 87 9.44 12.84 8.99
N ALA A 88 10.47 13.15 8.20
CA ALA A 88 11.28 12.11 7.59
C ALA A 88 12.02 11.30 8.67
N PRO A 89 12.06 9.96 8.58
CA PRO A 89 12.84 9.15 9.50
C PRO A 89 14.34 9.21 9.15
N ASP A 90 15.18 8.96 10.15
CA ASP A 90 16.58 8.66 9.91
C ASP A 90 16.74 7.25 9.33
N ILE A 91 17.70 7.08 8.41
CA ILE A 91 18.06 5.75 7.89
C ILE A 91 19.03 5.11 8.89
N PRO A 92 18.69 3.94 9.49
CA PRO A 92 19.57 3.30 10.47
C PRO A 92 20.91 2.88 9.86
N LEU A 93 22.02 3.14 10.55
CA LEU A 93 23.37 2.74 10.13
C LEU A 93 23.52 1.21 9.99
N ASN A 94 22.72 0.46 10.72
CA ASN A 94 22.68 -1.01 10.73
C ASN A 94 21.51 -1.57 9.91
N ALA A 95 21.05 -0.84 8.88
CA ALA A 95 19.96 -1.26 8.00
C ALA A 95 20.20 -2.60 7.29
N GLY A 96 21.47 -3.00 7.13
CA GLY A 96 21.84 -4.26 6.44
C GLY A 96 21.73 -4.19 4.92
N CYS A 97 21.45 -3.02 4.36
CA CYS A 97 21.28 -2.75 2.93
C CYS A 97 21.68 -1.30 2.61
N ASP A 98 21.77 -0.97 1.32
CA ASP A 98 22.06 0.40 0.89
C ASP A 98 20.90 1.37 1.20
N PRO A 99 21.17 2.67 1.47
CA PRO A 99 20.14 3.64 1.81
C PRO A 99 19.00 3.77 0.78
N SER A 100 19.30 3.61 -0.50
CA SER A 100 18.29 3.65 -1.57
C SER A 100 17.36 2.43 -1.50
N VAL A 101 17.92 1.24 -1.27
CA VAL A 101 17.18 -0.01 -1.07
C VAL A 101 16.34 0.08 0.20
N TRP A 102 16.89 0.62 1.28
CA TRP A 102 16.15 0.84 2.52
C TRP A 102 14.90 1.69 2.32
N LYS A 103 15.00 2.81 1.59
CA LYS A 103 13.83 3.65 1.29
C LYS A 103 12.77 2.88 0.49
N GLN A 104 13.19 2.11 -0.52
CA GLN A 104 12.27 1.30 -1.35
C GLN A 104 11.55 0.24 -0.51
N GLU A 105 12.32 -0.54 0.24
CA GLU A 105 11.80 -1.61 1.09
C GLU A 105 10.95 -1.08 2.24
N ARG A 106 11.27 0.10 2.78
CA ARG A 106 10.45 0.73 3.81
C ARG A 106 9.08 1.14 3.28
N ILE A 107 9.01 1.69 2.06
CA ILE A 107 7.72 1.99 1.42
C ILE A 107 6.89 0.71 1.27
N LEU A 108 7.51 -0.40 0.85
CA LEU A 108 6.81 -1.69 0.76
C LEU A 108 6.37 -2.21 2.13
N ALA A 109 7.23 -2.14 3.16
CA ALA A 109 6.90 -2.55 4.52
C ALA A 109 5.72 -1.76 5.08
N VAL A 110 5.68 -0.44 4.85
CA VAL A 110 4.55 0.42 5.25
C VAL A 110 3.29 0.07 4.47
N ALA A 111 3.37 -0.07 3.13
CA ALA A 111 2.22 -0.45 2.31
C ALA A 111 1.62 -1.80 2.76
N MET A 112 2.47 -2.78 3.05
CA MET A 112 2.06 -4.12 3.49
C MET A 112 1.37 -4.13 4.86
N ARG A 113 1.62 -3.16 5.74
CA ARG A 113 0.88 -3.03 7.02
C ARG A 113 -0.62 -2.85 6.81
N TYR A 114 -1.01 -2.23 5.71
CA TYR A 114 -2.41 -1.87 5.47
C TYR A 114 -3.17 -2.91 4.63
N ILE A 115 -2.54 -4.05 4.27
CA ILE A 115 -3.20 -5.12 3.51
C ILE A 115 -4.49 -5.57 4.21
N TYR A 116 -5.60 -5.54 3.47
CA TYR A 116 -6.93 -5.86 3.98
C TYR A 116 -7.16 -7.37 3.99
N LEU A 117 -6.69 -8.03 5.04
CA LEU A 117 -6.89 -9.46 5.28
C LEU A 117 -7.51 -9.70 6.66
N PRO A 118 -8.29 -10.80 6.83
CA PRO A 118 -8.77 -11.21 8.13
C PRO A 118 -7.63 -11.30 9.16
N GLY A 119 -7.82 -10.67 10.32
CA GLY A 119 -6.83 -10.67 11.40
C GLY A 119 -5.76 -9.58 11.32
N ASN A 120 -5.71 -8.77 10.26
CA ASN A 120 -4.89 -7.55 10.25
C ASN A 120 -5.69 -6.37 10.84
N PRO A 121 -5.37 -5.87 12.05
CA PRO A 121 -6.08 -4.75 12.66
C PRO A 121 -5.85 -3.41 11.94
N LEU A 122 -4.83 -3.33 11.08
CA LEU A 122 -4.53 -2.15 10.28
C LEU A 122 -5.04 -2.27 8.84
N GLY A 123 -5.68 -3.38 8.47
CA GLY A 123 -6.17 -3.60 7.11
C GLY A 123 -7.14 -2.50 6.67
N LEU A 124 -6.92 -1.95 5.47
CA LEU A 124 -7.72 -0.84 4.94
C LEU A 124 -8.57 -1.26 3.73
N GLN A 125 -9.88 -1.04 3.83
CA GLN A 125 -10.78 -1.15 2.69
C GLN A 125 -10.53 0.00 1.70
N TYR A 126 -11.09 -0.14 0.50
CA TYR A 126 -11.15 0.99 -0.42
C TYR A 126 -12.22 1.97 0.06
N ARG A 127 -11.79 3.19 0.37
CA ARG A 127 -12.66 4.31 0.77
C ARG A 127 -12.10 5.62 0.25
N HIS A 128 -12.95 6.55 -0.16
CA HIS A 128 -12.50 7.92 -0.51
C HIS A 128 -12.19 8.73 0.73
N HIS A 129 -11.11 8.36 1.44
CA HIS A 129 -10.69 9.07 2.64
C HIS A 129 -9.26 9.57 2.50
N HIS A 130 -8.95 10.65 3.21
CA HIS A 130 -7.62 11.26 3.21
C HIS A 130 -6.65 10.64 4.22
N ILE A 131 -7.15 10.05 5.30
CA ILE A 131 -6.32 9.44 6.37
C ILE A 131 -6.89 8.10 6.85
N PRO A 132 -6.04 7.15 7.29
CA PRO A 132 -6.50 5.86 7.82
C PRO A 132 -7.39 5.96 9.06
N ASP A 133 -7.19 6.93 9.95
CA ASP A 133 -7.94 7.00 11.23
C ASP A 133 -9.36 7.53 11.08
N TRP A 134 -9.69 8.09 9.92
CA TRP A 134 -11.06 8.47 9.62
C TRP A 134 -11.93 7.21 9.48
N ASP A 135 -12.83 7.04 10.45
CA ASP A 135 -13.64 5.83 10.68
C ASP A 135 -15.12 6.21 10.87
N PRO A 136 -15.81 6.67 9.81
CA PRO A 136 -17.19 7.11 9.92
C PRO A 136 -18.10 5.91 10.25
N PRO A 137 -19.02 6.03 11.23
CA PRO A 137 -19.86 4.92 11.68
C PRO A 137 -20.96 4.56 10.66
N THR A 138 -21.22 5.43 9.70
CA THR A 138 -22.19 5.26 8.62
C THR A 138 -21.58 5.67 7.31
N SER A 139 -22.27 5.38 6.20
CA SER A 139 -21.86 5.90 4.91
C SER A 139 -21.75 7.43 4.92
N THR A 140 -20.73 7.95 4.24
CA THR A 140 -20.50 9.37 3.98
C THR A 140 -21.11 9.83 2.65
N TYR A 141 -21.77 8.93 1.91
CA TYR A 141 -22.40 9.24 0.63
C TYR A 141 -23.55 10.23 0.79
N ALA A 142 -23.35 11.47 0.32
CA ALA A 142 -24.36 12.53 0.31
C ALA A 142 -25.04 12.70 -1.07
N GLY A 143 -24.92 11.72 -1.98
CA GLY A 143 -25.39 11.89 -3.37
C GLY A 143 -24.49 12.79 -4.23
N VAL A 144 -23.28 13.07 -3.76
CA VAL A 144 -22.24 13.78 -4.52
C VAL A 144 -21.87 13.00 -5.77
N SER A 145 -22.01 13.65 -6.93
CA SER A 145 -21.46 13.17 -8.18
C SER A 145 -19.97 13.49 -8.21
N GLU A 146 -19.16 12.63 -7.61
CA GLU A 146 -17.76 12.60 -8.02
C GLU A 146 -17.65 11.88 -9.35
N ASP A 147 -16.70 12.34 -10.18
CA ASP A 147 -16.20 11.58 -11.31
C ASP A 147 -15.93 10.16 -10.83
N ASN A 148 -16.49 9.16 -11.51
CA ASN A 148 -16.38 7.78 -11.07
C ASN A 148 -14.89 7.46 -10.85
N PRO A 149 -14.42 7.34 -9.60
CA PRO A 149 -12.99 7.40 -9.29
C PRO A 149 -12.29 6.05 -9.51
N ASP A 150 -13.09 5.00 -9.70
CA ASP A 150 -12.71 3.82 -10.45
C ASP A 150 -13.74 3.69 -11.59
N PRO A 151 -13.53 4.34 -12.73
CA PRO A 151 -14.45 4.25 -13.87
C PRO A 151 -14.56 2.82 -14.41
N ASP A 152 -13.66 1.93 -13.99
CA ASP A 152 -13.65 0.51 -14.31
C ASP A 152 -14.43 -0.32 -13.26
N ALA A 153 -14.91 0.30 -12.16
CA ALA A 153 -15.87 -0.28 -11.21
C ALA A 153 -17.28 0.34 -11.35
N PRO A 154 -18.36 -0.41 -11.04
CA PRO A 154 -19.71 0.13 -11.04
C PRO A 154 -19.81 1.31 -10.06
N ARG A 155 -20.41 2.42 -10.51
CA ARG A 155 -20.78 3.52 -9.61
C ARG A 155 -21.64 2.96 -8.48
N GLY A 156 -21.24 3.22 -7.24
CA GLY A 156 -21.99 2.74 -6.09
C GLY A 156 -21.53 3.36 -4.78
N PRO A 157 -22.40 3.33 -3.75
CA PRO A 157 -22.08 3.87 -2.43
C PRO A 157 -20.99 3.06 -1.71
N ALA A 158 -20.51 1.96 -2.31
CA ALA A 158 -19.51 1.08 -1.73
C ALA A 158 -18.18 1.79 -1.43
N ALA A 159 -17.78 2.82 -2.17
CA ALA A 159 -16.57 3.59 -1.86
C ALA A 159 -16.75 4.54 -0.65
N TRP A 160 -18.01 4.80 -0.30
CA TRP A 160 -18.42 5.77 0.71
C TRP A 160 -19.09 5.11 1.92
N GLY A 161 -19.08 3.78 2.01
CA GLY A 161 -19.62 3.06 3.16
C GLY A 161 -18.87 3.39 4.46
N ALA A 162 -19.44 2.93 5.58
CA ALA A 162 -18.83 3.10 6.89
C ALA A 162 -17.45 2.43 6.99
N GLY A 163 -16.68 2.84 7.99
CA GLY A 163 -15.40 2.21 8.31
C GLY A 163 -14.18 2.91 7.73
N ARG A 164 -13.01 2.56 8.25
CA ARG A 164 -11.69 3.01 7.75
C ARG A 164 -11.39 2.53 6.33
N GLY A 165 -10.57 3.30 5.63
CA GLY A 165 -10.02 2.91 4.33
C GLY A 165 -9.36 4.06 3.60
N LEU A 166 -8.75 3.78 2.46
CA LEU A 166 -8.15 4.77 1.56
C LEU A 166 -8.37 4.34 0.11
N ASP A 167 -8.44 5.29 -0.82
CA ASP A 167 -8.47 5.01 -2.25
C ASP A 167 -7.04 4.84 -2.77
N CYS A 168 -6.86 4.63 -4.07
CA CYS A 168 -5.55 4.33 -4.62
C CYS A 168 -4.52 5.47 -4.41
N SER A 169 -4.92 6.71 -4.64
CA SER A 169 -4.03 7.88 -4.57
C SER A 169 -3.83 8.41 -3.16
N ASN A 170 -4.84 8.37 -2.27
CA ASN A 170 -4.62 8.69 -0.86
C ASN A 170 -3.85 7.57 -0.14
N PHE A 171 -4.02 6.30 -0.54
CA PHE A 171 -3.19 5.19 -0.03
C PHE A 171 -1.71 5.42 -0.34
N THR A 172 -1.37 5.71 -1.59
CA THR A 172 0.02 5.96 -1.98
C THR A 172 0.59 7.22 -1.32
N ALA A 173 -0.18 8.31 -1.26
CA ALA A 173 0.22 9.52 -0.55
C ALA A 173 0.45 9.29 0.95
N TRP A 174 -0.42 8.50 1.59
CA TRP A 174 -0.28 8.11 2.98
C TRP A 174 0.98 7.27 3.21
N VAL A 175 1.19 6.23 2.41
CA VAL A 175 2.36 5.33 2.53
C VAL A 175 3.68 6.10 2.42
N TYR A 176 3.79 7.04 1.48
CA TYR A 176 5.01 7.82 1.30
C TYR A 176 5.26 8.85 2.39
N ASN A 177 4.20 9.49 2.87
CA ASN A 177 4.26 10.42 3.99
C ASN A 177 4.58 9.68 5.30
N TYR A 178 3.88 8.59 5.58
CA TYR A 178 4.16 7.73 6.72
C TYR A 178 5.55 7.12 6.63
N GLY A 179 5.94 6.57 5.49
CA GLY A 179 7.23 5.89 5.35
C GLY A 179 8.41 6.84 5.41
N LEU A 180 8.38 7.93 4.64
CA LEU A 180 9.58 8.74 4.39
C LEU A 180 9.39 10.24 4.66
N GLY A 181 8.22 10.66 5.16
CA GLY A 181 7.89 12.09 5.29
C GLY A 181 7.69 12.80 3.95
N ILE A 182 7.53 12.04 2.86
CA ILE A 182 7.33 12.60 1.51
C ILE A 182 5.83 12.88 1.34
N LYS A 183 5.42 14.13 1.57
CA LYS A 183 4.02 14.55 1.46
C LYS A 183 3.69 15.07 0.06
N PHE A 184 2.78 14.41 -0.62
CA PHE A 184 2.11 14.90 -1.84
C PHE A 184 0.58 14.78 -1.74
N SER A 185 -0.13 15.43 -2.65
CA SER A 185 -1.59 15.40 -2.78
C SER A 185 -2.12 13.99 -3.06
N GLY A 186 -3.30 13.66 -2.52
CA GLY A 186 -4.00 12.41 -2.79
C GLY A 186 -4.83 12.44 -4.07
N ASP A 187 -4.71 13.49 -4.89
CA ASP A 187 -5.37 13.61 -6.20
C ASP A 187 -4.57 12.86 -7.26
N VAL A 188 -5.16 11.81 -7.85
CA VAL A 188 -4.49 10.94 -8.83
C VAL A 188 -4.08 11.68 -10.11
N HIS A 189 -4.85 12.70 -10.52
CA HIS A 189 -4.53 13.50 -11.71
C HIS A 189 -3.31 14.37 -11.43
N GLN A 190 -3.28 15.06 -10.28
CA GLN A 190 -2.12 15.84 -9.87
C GLN A 190 -0.87 14.96 -9.67
N GLN A 191 -1.04 13.76 -9.13
CA GLN A 191 0.06 12.81 -8.98
C GLN A 191 0.63 12.40 -10.35
N PHE A 192 -0.24 12.05 -11.31
CA PHE A 192 0.18 11.71 -12.67
C PHE A 192 0.87 12.87 -13.39
N ASP A 193 0.30 14.07 -13.29
CA ASP A 193 0.82 15.29 -13.90
C ASP A 193 2.13 15.77 -13.26
N GLY A 194 2.49 15.25 -12.08
CA GLY A 194 3.69 15.66 -11.33
C GLY A 194 3.50 16.94 -10.52
N THR A 195 2.27 17.39 -10.32
CA THR A 195 1.93 18.65 -9.63
C THR A 195 1.47 18.45 -8.18
N ALA A 196 1.28 17.21 -7.75
CA ALA A 196 0.86 16.86 -6.39
C ALA A 196 1.87 17.21 -5.29
N GLY A 197 3.12 17.53 -5.64
CA GLY A 197 4.20 17.79 -4.68
C GLY A 197 5.52 17.17 -5.13
N PRO A 198 6.39 16.72 -4.20
CA PRO A 198 7.68 16.13 -4.52
C PRO A 198 7.54 14.72 -5.11
N MET A 199 7.13 14.61 -6.38
CA MET A 199 6.94 13.34 -7.08
C MET A 199 8.24 12.66 -7.51
N GLY A 200 9.37 13.37 -7.41
CA GLY A 200 10.70 12.86 -7.71
C GLY A 200 10.96 12.69 -9.20
N LEU A 201 11.47 11.53 -9.62
CA LEU A 201 11.89 11.28 -11.00
C LEU A 201 10.74 10.68 -11.83
N ARG A 202 10.49 11.23 -13.01
CA ARG A 202 9.55 10.63 -13.97
C ARG A 202 10.15 9.39 -14.64
N VAL A 203 9.38 8.32 -14.70
CA VAL A 203 9.75 7.05 -15.34
C VAL A 203 8.77 6.81 -16.50
N GLY A 204 9.30 6.45 -17.67
CA GLY A 204 8.49 6.19 -18.86
C GLY A 204 7.57 4.98 -18.70
N ARG A 205 6.56 4.88 -19.57
CA ARG A 205 5.59 3.76 -19.62
C ARG A 205 6.24 2.38 -19.71
N ASP A 206 7.41 2.29 -20.34
CA ASP A 206 8.12 1.02 -20.54
C ASP A 206 9.19 0.76 -19.46
N GLY A 207 9.29 1.63 -18.44
CA GLY A 207 10.24 1.52 -17.34
C GLY A 207 11.65 2.08 -17.64
N PRO A 208 12.71 1.56 -17.01
CA PRO A 208 12.70 0.48 -16.03
C PRO A 208 12.09 0.93 -14.68
N PHE A 209 11.08 0.17 -14.23
CA PHE A 209 10.47 0.36 -12.91
C PHE A 209 11.35 -0.22 -11.81
N ARG A 210 11.24 0.37 -10.62
CA ARG A 210 11.90 -0.08 -9.39
C ARG A 210 10.88 -0.17 -8.27
N SER A 211 11.13 -1.04 -7.30
CA SER A 211 10.28 -1.20 -6.13
C SER A 211 10.01 0.15 -5.47
N GLY A 212 8.74 0.42 -5.16
CA GLY A 212 8.26 1.70 -4.67
C GLY A 212 7.73 2.64 -5.75
N ASP A 213 8.14 2.54 -7.01
CA ASP A 213 7.65 3.43 -8.08
C ASP A 213 6.11 3.45 -8.12
N LEU A 214 5.54 4.65 -8.27
CA LEU A 214 4.10 4.87 -8.41
C LEU A 214 3.73 4.77 -9.88
N ILE A 215 3.11 3.66 -10.30
CA ILE A 215 2.67 3.45 -11.69
C ILE A 215 1.23 3.93 -11.84
N TYR A 216 0.98 4.77 -12.84
CA TYR A 216 -0.33 5.32 -13.15
C TYR A 216 -0.97 4.55 -14.30
N LEU A 217 -2.26 4.28 -14.15
CA LEU A 217 -3.04 3.48 -15.08
C LEU A 217 -4.21 4.32 -15.61
N HIS A 218 -4.50 4.13 -16.89
CA HIS A 218 -5.66 4.76 -17.51
C HIS A 218 -6.93 3.90 -17.40
N PRO A 219 -8.11 4.53 -17.40
CA PRO A 219 -9.36 3.79 -17.45
C PRO A 219 -9.74 3.40 -18.87
N ASN A 220 -10.33 2.23 -19.08
CA ASN A 220 -11.03 1.87 -20.33
C ASN A 220 -10.33 2.29 -21.66
N GLY A 221 -9.00 2.19 -21.76
CA GLY A 221 -8.23 2.61 -22.95
C GLY A 221 -7.99 4.11 -23.13
N ASN A 222 -8.48 4.99 -22.24
CA ASN A 222 -8.31 6.44 -22.34
C ASN A 222 -6.95 6.91 -21.80
N THR A 223 -5.94 6.90 -22.66
CA THR A 223 -4.56 7.26 -22.31
C THR A 223 -4.34 8.74 -21.94
N GLY A 224 -5.38 9.58 -21.97
CA GLY A 224 -5.29 11.02 -21.70
C GLY A 224 -5.28 11.41 -20.22
N HIS A 225 -5.68 10.51 -19.31
CA HIS A 225 -5.66 10.76 -17.87
C HIS A 225 -5.48 9.47 -17.07
N ALA A 226 -4.92 9.60 -15.87
CA ALA A 226 -4.87 8.50 -14.90
C ALA A 226 -6.21 8.35 -14.17
N SER A 227 -6.66 7.11 -13.98
CA SER A 227 -7.75 6.75 -13.08
C SER A 227 -7.28 6.03 -11.83
N HIS A 228 -6.08 5.44 -11.86
CA HIS A 228 -5.59 4.60 -10.77
C HIS A 228 -4.09 4.70 -10.63
N VAL A 229 -3.60 4.47 -9.42
CA VAL A 229 -2.18 4.43 -9.11
C VAL A 229 -1.86 3.20 -8.26
N VAL A 230 -0.72 2.58 -8.51
CA VAL A 230 -0.23 1.41 -7.78
C VAL A 230 1.21 1.60 -7.34
N ILE A 231 1.60 0.98 -6.23
CA ILE A 231 3.00 0.85 -5.82
C ILE A 231 3.57 -0.39 -6.49
N TYR A 232 4.62 -0.22 -7.29
CA TYR A 232 5.33 -1.33 -7.91
C TYR A 232 6.13 -2.11 -6.87
N ILE A 233 5.97 -3.44 -6.83
CA ILE A 233 6.85 -4.33 -6.06
C ILE A 233 7.94 -4.87 -6.98
N ASP A 234 7.52 -5.59 -8.01
CA ASP A 234 8.36 -6.26 -9.00
C ASP A 234 7.53 -6.51 -10.28
N ASP A 235 8.11 -7.18 -11.28
CA ASP A 235 7.40 -7.35 -12.55
C ASP A 235 6.11 -8.17 -12.40
N GLN A 236 6.02 -9.04 -11.40
CA GLN A 236 4.86 -9.90 -11.17
C GLN A 236 3.84 -9.29 -10.23
N ARG A 237 4.21 -8.30 -9.40
CA ARG A 237 3.40 -7.87 -8.26
C ARG A 237 3.33 -6.35 -8.09
N ILE A 238 2.16 -5.89 -7.66
CA ILE A 238 1.89 -4.50 -7.25
C ILE A 238 1.12 -4.48 -5.94
N ILE A 239 1.09 -3.30 -5.28
CA ILE A 239 0.18 -3.00 -4.18
C ILE A 239 -0.70 -1.83 -4.60
N ASP A 240 -2.00 -1.95 -4.40
CA ASP A 240 -2.95 -0.85 -4.60
C ASP A 240 -4.12 -0.97 -3.62
N SER A 241 -4.97 0.05 -3.60
CA SER A 241 -6.29 0.00 -2.97
C SER A 241 -7.36 0.12 -4.03
N ARG A 242 -8.30 -0.82 -4.09
CA ARG A 242 -9.38 -0.82 -5.09
C ARG A 242 -10.68 -1.41 -4.55
N LEU A 243 -11.83 -0.97 -5.05
CA LEU A 243 -13.15 -1.49 -4.65
C LEU A 243 -13.23 -3.00 -4.80
N ASP A 244 -12.91 -3.51 -5.98
CA ASP A 244 -12.78 -4.93 -6.26
C ASP A 244 -11.87 -5.10 -7.49
N ALA A 245 -10.88 -5.97 -7.37
CA ALA A 245 -10.17 -6.51 -8.51
C ALA A 245 -9.68 -7.91 -8.14
N GLN A 246 -9.57 -8.81 -9.12
CA GLN A 246 -9.13 -10.17 -8.87
C GLN A 246 -9.92 -10.85 -7.71
N ASN A 247 -11.18 -10.45 -7.49
CA ASN A 247 -12.09 -10.87 -6.42
C ASN A 247 -11.62 -10.53 -4.99
N VAL A 248 -10.81 -9.48 -4.82
CA VAL A 248 -10.34 -9.01 -3.50
C VAL A 248 -10.43 -7.48 -3.37
N PRO A 249 -11.09 -6.97 -2.31
CA PRO A 249 -11.28 -5.53 -2.10
C PRO A 249 -10.17 -4.91 -1.22
N GLY A 250 -10.07 -3.59 -1.29
CA GLY A 250 -9.19 -2.76 -0.45
C GLY A 250 -7.72 -2.83 -0.84
N VAL A 251 -6.86 -2.54 0.15
CA VAL A 251 -5.41 -2.61 0.00
C VAL A 251 -4.98 -4.06 -0.15
N GLN A 252 -4.37 -4.42 -1.28
CA GLN A 252 -3.98 -5.80 -1.58
C GLN A 252 -2.65 -5.84 -2.34
N ILE A 253 -1.93 -6.95 -2.18
CA ILE A 253 -0.93 -7.36 -3.18
C ILE A 253 -1.67 -8.03 -4.32
N ARG A 254 -1.41 -7.60 -5.56
CA ARG A 254 -2.06 -8.16 -6.75
C ARG A 254 -1.05 -8.64 -7.75
N ASN A 255 -1.48 -9.61 -8.56
CA ASN A 255 -0.72 -10.00 -9.74
C ASN A 255 -0.76 -8.85 -10.75
N ARG A 256 0.42 -8.41 -11.18
CA ARG A 256 0.59 -7.43 -12.24
C ARG A 256 0.38 -8.14 -13.59
N LEU A 257 -0.87 -8.28 -13.99
CA LEU A 257 -1.31 -8.93 -15.25
C LEU A 257 -2.49 -8.17 -15.86
N GLY A 258 -2.78 -8.41 -17.14
CA GLY A 258 -3.88 -7.78 -17.87
C GLY A 258 -3.81 -6.25 -17.78
N TRP A 259 -4.91 -5.63 -17.33
CA TRP A 259 -5.02 -4.17 -17.18
C TRP A 259 -3.87 -3.53 -16.40
N TYR A 260 -3.36 -4.16 -15.32
CA TYR A 260 -2.21 -3.64 -14.55
C TYR A 260 -0.89 -3.58 -15.35
N ARG A 261 -0.78 -4.31 -16.47
CA ARG A 261 0.35 -4.24 -17.40
C ARG A 261 0.04 -3.38 -18.62
N GLU A 262 -1.18 -3.46 -19.13
CA GLU A 262 -1.58 -2.88 -20.41
C GLU A 262 -1.95 -1.40 -20.29
N ALA A 263 -2.48 -0.97 -19.15
CA ALA A 263 -3.00 0.38 -18.98
C ALA A 263 -1.96 1.42 -18.53
N VAL A 264 -0.67 1.08 -18.56
CA VAL A 264 0.40 1.89 -17.99
C VAL A 264 0.60 3.19 -18.78
N LEU A 265 0.43 4.32 -18.08
CA LEU A 265 0.71 5.65 -18.61
C LEU A 265 2.17 6.09 -18.38
N GLY A 266 2.81 5.53 -17.36
CA GLY A 266 4.11 5.93 -16.84
C GLY A 266 4.15 5.83 -15.33
N ALA A 267 5.25 6.27 -14.74
CA ALA A 267 5.41 6.27 -13.29
C ALA A 267 6.15 7.49 -12.77
N TRP A 268 6.05 7.68 -11.46
CA TRP A 268 6.89 8.59 -10.69
C TRP A 268 7.67 7.78 -9.66
N ARG A 269 8.92 8.17 -9.43
CA ARG A 269 9.80 7.64 -8.38
C ARG A 269 10.03 8.74 -7.35
N PRO A 270 9.22 8.81 -6.28
CA PRO A 270 9.37 9.84 -5.26
C PRO A 270 10.64 9.67 -4.41
N ILE A 271 11.24 8.48 -4.43
CA ILE A 271 12.48 8.17 -3.71
C ILE A 271 13.68 8.75 -4.50
N GLY A 272 14.24 9.86 -3.98
CA GLY A 272 15.51 10.44 -4.42
C GLY A 272 16.74 9.78 -3.80
#